data_AF-A0A1S8WKN2-F1
#
_entry.id   AF-A0A1S8WKN2-F1
#
_cell.length_a   1.000
_cell.length_b   1.000
_cell.length_c   1.000
_cell.angle_alpha   90.00
_cell.angle_beta   90.00
_cell.angle_gamma   90.00
#
_symmetry.space_group_name_H-M   'P 1'
#
loop_
_entity.id
_entity.type
_entity.pdbx_description
1 polymer ?
#
loop_
_entity_poly.entity_id
_entity_poly.type
_entity_poly.pdbx_seq_one_letter_code
_entity_poly.pdbx_strand_id
1 'polypeptide(L)' 'MRGYKIYFTTRPEDPLSSWLVARTPEERHHLTQLVPNATYYLKTNAYNAAGDGPLSETLPIIVTPGDIIFVQH' A
#
# COMPACT_ATOMS: atom_id res chain seq x y z
N MET A 1 -16.56 -13.99 0.42
CA MET A 1 -15.18 -13.53 0.66
C MET A 1 -15.23 -12.11 1.18
N ARG A 2 -14.34 -11.73 2.10
CA ARG A 2 -14.24 -10.38 2.67
C ARG A 2 -12.78 -10.01 2.91
N GLY A 3 -12.44 -8.72 2.88
CA GLY A 3 -11.11 -8.24 3.21
C GLY A 3 -10.92 -6.78 2.82
N TYR A 4 -9.67 -6.39 2.68
CA TYR A 4 -9.25 -5.04 2.32
C TYR A 4 -8.35 -5.06 1.08
N LYS A 5 -8.51 -4.07 0.21
CA LYS A 5 -7.54 -3.71 -0.83
C LYS A 5 -6.74 -2.52 -0.34
N ILE A 6 -5.42 -2.59 -0.53
CA ILE A 6 -4.47 -1.54 -0.20
C ILE A 6 -3.82 -1.11 -1.51
N TYR A 7 -4.14 0.12 -1.94
CA TYR A 7 -3.58 0.74 -3.13
C TYR A 7 -2.39 1.59 -2.74
N PHE A 8 -1.28 1.48 -3.48
CA PHE A 8 -0.08 2.25 -3.19
C PHE A 8 0.70 2.61 -4.46
N THR A 9 1.27 3.81 -4.48
CA THR A 9 2.06 4.34 -5.61
C THR A 9 3.06 5.40 -5.14
N THR A 10 4.07 5.70 -5.94
CA THR A 10 4.90 6.92 -5.81
C THR A 10 4.45 8.06 -6.73
N ARG A 11 3.41 7.83 -7.56
CA ARG A 11 2.83 8.77 -8.53
C ARG A 11 1.34 8.98 -8.23
N PRO A 12 0.98 9.82 -7.24
CA PRO A 12 -0.41 10.00 -6.82
C PRO A 12 -1.32 10.63 -7.87
N GLU A 13 -0.75 11.28 -8.88
CA GLU A 13 -1.43 11.90 -10.02
C GLU A 13 -1.99 10.88 -11.02
N ASP A 14 -1.44 9.67 -11.04
CA ASP A 14 -1.90 8.62 -11.93
C ASP A 14 -3.26 8.06 -11.47
N PRO A 15 -4.12 7.60 -12.40
CA PRO A 15 -5.42 7.05 -12.05
C PRO A 15 -5.29 5.83 -11.11
N LEU A 16 -6.22 5.66 -10.17
CA LEU A 16 -6.17 4.57 -9.17
C LEU A 16 -5.99 3.17 -9.79
N SER A 17 -6.49 2.96 -11.00
CA SER A 17 -6.36 1.69 -11.72
C SER A 17 -4.92 1.31 -12.08
N SER A 18 -3.97 2.25 -12.09
CA SER A 18 -2.55 1.98 -12.33
C SER A 18 -1.75 1.74 -11.04
N TRP A 19 -2.34 1.97 -9.87
CA TRP A 19 -1.65 1.81 -8.59
C TRP A 19 -1.43 0.32 -8.29
N LEU A 20 -0.37 0.00 -7.54
CA LEU A 20 -0.14 -1.35 -7.04
C LEU A 20 -1.22 -1.71 -6.01
N VAL A 21 -1.65 -2.97 -5.99
CA VAL A 21 -2.75 -3.43 -5.11
C VAL A 21 -2.34 -4.67 -4.32
N ALA A 22 -2.29 -4.54 -3.00
CA ALA A 22 -2.24 -5.66 -2.07
C ALA A 22 -3.65 -6.00 -1.56
N ARG A 23 -3.88 -7.27 -1.21
CA ARG A 23 -5.14 -7.75 -0.63
C ARG A 23 -4.86 -8.52 0.65
N THR A 24 -5.62 -8.24 1.68
CA THR A 24 -5.52 -8.94 2.98
C THR A 24 -6.91 -9.17 3.58
N PRO A 25 -7.17 -10.30 4.24
CA PRO A 25 -8.35 -10.46 5.08
C PRO A 25 -8.14 -9.88 6.49
N GLU A 26 -6.92 -9.49 6.85
CA GLU A 26 -6.52 -9.02 8.17
C GLU A 26 -6.58 -7.48 8.27
N GLU A 27 -6.64 -6.99 9.50
CA GLU A 27 -6.61 -5.54 9.80
C GLU A 27 -5.19 -4.93 9.69
N ARG A 28 -4.16 -5.78 9.53
CA ARG A 28 -2.76 -5.37 9.36
C ARG A 28 -2.14 -6.06 8.15
N HIS A 29 -1.25 -5.35 7.46
CA HIS A 29 -0.50 -5.91 6.34
C HIS A 29 0.86 -5.24 6.22
N HIS A 30 1.86 -6.00 5.77
CA HIS A 30 3.21 -5.50 5.52
C HIS A 30 3.42 -5.36 4.02
N LEU A 31 3.58 -4.12 3.54
CA LEU A 31 4.02 -3.86 2.17
C LEU A 31 5.53 -4.10 2.06
N THR A 32 5.95 -4.83 1.03
CA THR A 32 7.35 -5.20 0.82
C THR A 32 7.83 -4.75 -0.55
N GLN A 33 9.14 -4.84 -0.80
CA GLN A 33 9.77 -4.47 -2.08
C GLN A 33 9.51 -3.02 -2.49
N LEU A 34 9.37 -2.13 -1.50
CA LEU A 34 9.22 -0.70 -1.73
C LEU A 34 10.56 -0.07 -2.12
N VAL A 35 10.51 0.96 -2.96
CA VAL A 35 11.69 1.74 -3.32
C VAL A 35 12.09 2.59 -2.09
N PRO A 36 13.34 2.50 -1.61
CA PRO A 36 13.83 3.35 -0.53
C PRO A 36 13.90 4.83 -0.95
N ASN A 37 13.83 5.75 0.02
CA ASN A 37 13.89 7.20 -0.23
C ASN A 37 12.78 7.71 -1.16
N ALA A 38 11.59 7.11 -1.08
CA ALA A 38 10.43 7.50 -1.88
C ALA A 38 9.22 7.79 -0.98
N THR A 39 8.40 8.75 -1.40
CA THR A 39 7.09 8.96 -0.79
C THR A 39 6.08 8.06 -1.49
N TYR A 40 5.44 7.18 -0.72
CA TYR A 40 4.30 6.41 -1.18
C TYR A 40 3.00 7.05 -0.73
N TYR A 41 1.99 6.99 -1.59
CA TYR A 41 0.64 7.43 -1.32
C TYR A 41 -0.27 6.21 -1.25
N LEU A 42 -1.05 6.13 -0.18
CA LEU A 42 -1.90 4.96 0.09
C LEU A 42 -3.39 5.34 0.09
N LYS A 43 -4.20 4.41 -0.41
CA LYS A 43 -5.66 4.40 -0.25
C LYS A 43 -6.12 2.98 0.06
N THR A 44 -7.18 2.82 0.83
CA THR A 44 -7.74 1.50 1.16
C THR A 44 -9.24 1.46 1.01
N ASN A 45 -9.79 0.28 0.68
CA ASN A 45 -11.22 0.04 0.80
C ASN A 45 -11.48 -1.39 1.26
N ALA A 46 -12.58 -1.59 2.00
CA ALA A 46 -13.08 -2.91 2.34
C ALA A 46 -13.85 -3.50 1.15
N TYR A 47 -13.82 -4.83 0.99
CA TYR A 47 -14.64 -5.54 0.01
C TYR A 47 -15.30 -6.76 0.66
N ASN A 48 -16.46 -7.13 0.15
CA ASN A 48 -17.15 -8.37 0.48
C ASN A 48 -17.85 -8.96 -0.77
N ALA A 49 -18.70 -9.98 -0.59
CA ALA A 49 -19.42 -10.61 -1.70
C ALA A 49 -20.42 -9.67 -2.40
N ALA A 50 -20.87 -8.60 -1.73
CA ALA A 50 -21.74 -7.59 -2.32
C ALA A 50 -20.97 -6.53 -3.14
N GLY A 51 -19.63 -6.52 -3.05
CA GLY A 51 -18.77 -5.62 -3.79
C GLY A 51 -17.83 -4.81 -2.89
N ASP A 52 -17.46 -3.64 -3.39
CA ASP A 52 -16.48 -2.74 -2.79
C ASP A 52 -17.17 -1.66 -1.95
N GLY A 53 -16.65 -1.45 -0.75
CA GLY A 53 -16.95 -0.29 0.08
C GLY A 53 -16.23 0.97 -0.42
N PRO A 54 -16.50 2.13 0.22
CA PRO A 54 -15.88 3.40 -0.14
C PRO A 54 -14.36 3.36 0.04
N LEU A 55 -13.67 4.11 -0.81
CA LEU A 55 -12.24 4.32 -0.72
C LEU A 55 -11.92 5.33 0.38
N SER A 56 -10.81 5.13 1.09
CA SER A 56 -10.30 6.07 2.07
C SER A 56 -9.77 7.35 1.43
N GLU A 57 -9.57 8.38 2.26
CA GLU A 57 -8.69 9.50 1.92
C GLU A 57 -7.26 9.01 1.62
N THR A 58 -6.50 9.86 0.92
CA THR A 58 -5.09 9.56 0.57
C THR A 58 -4.17 9.87 1.74
N LEU A 59 -3.29 8.93 2.11
CA LEU A 59 -2.28 9.14 3.14
C LEU A 59 -0.86 9.08 2.53
N PRO A 60 -0.04 10.15 2.63
CA PRO A 60 1.36 10.12 2.24
C PRO A 60 2.22 9.48 3.33
N ILE A 61 3.12 8.58 2.94
CA ILE A 61 4.07 7.87 3.82
C ILE A 61 5.46 7.95 3.18
N ILE A 62 6.43 8.47 3.92
CA ILE A 62 7.84 8.48 3.48
C ILE A 62 8.46 7.13 3.85
N VAL A 63 8.96 6.42 2.84
CA VAL A 63 9.74 5.19 3.05
C VAL A 63 11.20 5.59 3.23
N THR A 64 11.64 5.60 4.48
CA THR A 64 13.07 5.71 4.79
C THR A 64 13.75 4.38 4.50
N PRO A 65 14.95 4.37 3.90
CA PRO A 65 15.77 3.17 3.89
C PRO A 65 15.92 2.70 5.34
N GLY A 66 15.64 1.42 5.61
CA GLY A 66 16.16 0.82 6.83
C GLY A 66 17.68 0.92 6.81
N ASP A 67 18.31 0.97 7.98
CA ASP A 67 19.77 0.85 8.07
C ASP A 67 20.21 -0.34 7.22
N ILE A 68 21.16 -0.10 6.30
CA ILE A 68 21.82 -1.17 5.57
C ILE A 68 22.49 -2.03 6.63
N ILE A 69 21.90 -3.16 6.97
CA ILE A 69 22.58 -4.17 7.77
C ILE A 69 23.65 -4.74 6.83
N PHE A 70 24.85 -4.15 6.87
CA PHE A 70 26.03 -4.79 6.31
C PHE A 70 26.18 -6.11 7.05
N VAL A 71 25.84 -7.22 6.40
CA VAL A 71 26.23 -8.54 6.88
C VAL A 71 27.75 -8.58 6.77
N GLN A 72 28.45 -8.32 7.89
CA GLN A 72 29.88 -8.55 7.97
C GLN A 72 30.13 -10.05 8.19
N HIS A 73 30.81 -10.61 7.19
CA HIS A 73 31.57 -11.86 7.12
C HIS A 73 30.87 -13.19 7.40
#